data_AF-A0A3A6MZ39-F1
#
_entry.id   AF-A0A3A6MZ39-F1
#
_cell.length_a   1.000
_cell.length_b   1.000
_cell.length_c   1.000
_cell.angle_alpha   90.00
_cell.angle_beta   90.00
_cell.angle_gamma   90.00
#
_symmetry.space_group_name_H-M   'P 1'
#
loop_
_entity.id
_entity.type
_entity.pdbx_description
1 polymer ?
#
loop_
_entity_poly.entity_id
_entity_poly.type
_entity_poly.pdbx_seq_one_letter_code
_entity_poly.pdbx_strand_id
1 'polypeptide(L)' 'MGRKKKGIPGLSFSWKRALGISAAKGKLSRQIGIPLTRSGRQRKIGKAMGCCVPLFLIFAGFSAIIASFI' A
#
# COMPACT_ATOMS: atom_id res chain seq x y z
N MET A 1 4.51 -2.23 -9.68
CA MET A 1 4.64 -3.48 -10.49
C MET A 1 3.46 -3.56 -11.47
N GLY A 2 3.54 -2.80 -12.58
CA GLY A 2 2.52 -2.81 -13.63
C GLY A 2 2.77 -4.01 -14.53
N ARG A 3 2.02 -5.10 -14.31
CA ARG A 3 2.07 -6.26 -15.19
C ARG A 3 1.55 -5.81 -16.57
N LYS A 4 2.41 -5.81 -17.59
CA LYS A 4 2.03 -5.49 -18.98
C LYS A 4 0.82 -6.37 -19.34
N LYS A 5 -0.33 -5.75 -19.60
CA LYS A 5 -1.55 -6.45 -20.02
C LYS A 5 -1.66 -6.33 -21.54
N LYS A 6 -1.72 -7.48 -22.20
CA LYS A 6 -2.04 -7.62 -23.63
C LYS A 6 -3.54 -7.31 -23.77
N GLY A 7 -3.88 -6.07 -24.09
CA GLY A 7 -5.28 -5.63 -24.23
C GLY A 7 -5.49 -4.13 -24.00
N ILE A 8 -6.59 -3.62 -24.55
CA ILE A 8 -7.01 -2.21 -24.52
C ILE A 8 -7.02 -1.69 -23.07
N PRO A 9 -6.36 -0.56 -22.77
CA PRO A 9 -6.33 0.02 -21.43
C PRO A 9 -7.77 0.32 -20.97
N GLY A 10 -8.20 -0.32 -19.88
CA GLY A 10 -9.56 -0.19 -19.33
C GLY A 10 -10.42 -1.46 -19.39
N LEU A 11 -10.16 -2.39 -20.32
CA LEU A 11 -10.91 -3.66 -20.45
C LEU A 11 -10.17 -4.88 -19.90
N SER A 12 -9.87 -4.88 -18.59
CA SER A 12 -9.32 -6.08 -17.95
C SER A 12 -10.43 -7.09 -17.63
N PHE A 13 -10.93 -7.80 -18.64
CA PHE A 13 -11.89 -8.88 -18.42
C PHE A 13 -11.20 -10.02 -17.66
N SER A 14 -11.86 -10.48 -16.60
CA SER A 14 -11.39 -11.61 -15.80
C SER A 14 -12.60 -12.40 -15.35
N TRP A 15 -12.55 -13.70 -15.54
CA TRP A 15 -13.57 -14.64 -15.05
C TRP A 15 -13.85 -14.47 -13.55
N LYS A 16 -12.84 -14.15 -12.74
CA LYS A 16 -13.02 -13.90 -11.30
C LYS A 16 -13.82 -12.62 -10.99
N ARG A 17 -13.91 -11.68 -11.94
CA ARG A 17 -14.74 -10.47 -11.85
C ARG A 17 -16.15 -10.75 -12.35
N ALA A 18 -16.29 -11.50 -13.44
CA ALA A 18 -17.59 -11.94 -13.98
C ALA A 18 -18.34 -12.84 -13.00
N LEU A 19 -17.65 -13.77 -12.34
CA LEU A 19 -18.19 -14.63 -11.28
C LEU A 19 -18.46 -13.89 -9.94
N GLY A 20 -18.27 -12.57 -9.86
CA GLY A 20 -18.57 -11.78 -8.66
C GLY A 20 -17.62 -11.97 -7.45
N ILE A 21 -16.69 -12.93 -7.50
CA ILE A 21 -15.74 -13.23 -6.40
C ILE A 21 -14.93 -11.98 -6.01
N SER A 22 -14.53 -11.16 -6.99
CA SER A 22 -13.80 -9.93 -6.73
C SER A 22 -14.65 -8.86 -6.02
N ALA A 23 -15.95 -8.80 -6.31
CA ALA A 23 -16.88 -7.85 -5.69
C ALA A 23 -17.19 -8.27 -4.25
N ALA A 24 -17.38 -9.57 -4.00
CA ALA A 24 -17.61 -10.13 -2.66
C ALA A 24 -16.47 -9.78 -1.69
N LYS A 25 -15.20 -9.99 -2.10
CA LYS A 25 -14.03 -9.61 -1.28
C LYS A 25 -13.99 -8.11 -0.97
N GLY A 26 -14.40 -7.28 -1.93
CA GLY A 26 -14.48 -5.83 -1.75
C GLY A 26 -15.56 -5.44 -0.72
N LYS A 27 -16.74 -6.05 -0.80
CA LYS A 27 -17.84 -5.83 0.16
C LYS A 27 -17.43 -6.25 1.58
N LEU A 28 -16.89 -7.46 1.73
CA LEU A 28 -16.37 -7.96 3.01
C LEU A 28 -15.28 -7.07 3.59
N SER A 29 -14.34 -6.60 2.77
CA SER A 29 -13.27 -5.70 3.23
C SER A 29 -13.81 -4.36 3.73
N ARG A 30 -14.92 -3.85 3.18
CA ARG A 30 -15.58 -2.61 3.64
C ARG A 30 -16.37 -2.83 4.92
N GLN A 31 -17.03 -3.98 5.07
CA GLN A 31 -17.76 -4.33 6.28
C GLN A 31 -16.82 -4.57 7.48
N ILE A 32 -15.70 -5.27 7.26
CA ILE A 32 -14.73 -5.61 8.32
C ILE A 32 -13.75 -4.43 8.59
N GLY A 33 -13.64 -3.48 7.66
CA GLY A 33 -12.68 -2.36 7.76
C GLY A 33 -11.21 -2.75 7.57
N ILE A 34 -10.92 -4.04 7.36
CA ILE A 34 -9.58 -4.59 7.16
C ILE A 34 -9.39 -4.92 5.68
N PRO A 35 -8.28 -4.46 5.05
CA PRO A 35 -7.98 -4.83 3.67
C PRO A 35 -7.64 -6.31 3.56
N LEU A 36 -8.54 -7.07 2.94
CA LEU A 36 -8.36 -8.50 2.68
C LEU A 36 -7.34 -8.78 1.57
N THR A 37 -7.02 -7.77 0.76
CA THR A 37 -6.06 -7.91 -0.35
C THR A 37 -4.62 -7.64 0.12
N ARG A 38 -3.67 -8.40 -0.42
CA ARG A 38 -2.24 -8.21 -0.16
C ARG A 38 -1.78 -6.80 -0.54
N SER A 39 -2.23 -6.29 -1.68
CA SER A 39 -1.95 -4.91 -2.12
C SER A 39 -2.56 -3.86 -1.19
N GLY A 40 -3.77 -4.09 -0.68
CA GLY A 40 -4.42 -3.21 0.29
C GLY A 40 -3.65 -3.14 1.62
N ARG A 41 -3.19 -4.28 2.15
CA ARG A 41 -2.33 -4.30 3.35
C ARG A 41 -1.02 -3.57 3.13
N GLN A 42 -0.35 -3.82 2.00
CA GLN A 42 0.91 -3.15 1.66
C GLN A 42 0.74 -1.63 1.56
N ARG A 43 -0.39 -1.13 1.02
CA ARG A 43 -0.69 0.31 1.04
C ARG A 43 -0.96 0.85 2.45
N LYS A 44 -1.63 0.09 3.32
CA LYS A 44 -1.91 0.51 4.70
C LYS A 44 -0.61 0.62 5.51
N ILE A 45 0.26 -0.41 5.42
CA ILE A 45 1.56 -0.44 6.09
C ILE A 45 2.51 0.59 5.48
N GLY A 46 2.55 0.70 4.15
CA GLY A 46 3.40 1.69 3.47
C GLY A 46 3.05 3.14 3.84
N LYS A 47 1.77 3.45 4.02
CA LYS A 47 1.35 4.77 4.56
C LYS A 47 1.83 4.98 5.99
N ALA A 48 1.77 3.96 6.84
CA ALA A 48 2.23 4.05 8.22
C ALA A 48 3.76 4.21 8.32
N MET A 49 4.52 3.45 7.52
CA MET A 49 5.99 3.53 7.52
C MET A 49 6.53 4.76 6.80
N GLY A 50 5.81 5.28 5.80
CA GLY A 50 6.29 6.39 4.97
C GLY A 50 6.57 7.69 5.75
N CYS A 51 5.86 7.94 6.86
CA CYS A 51 6.10 9.11 7.71
C CYS A 51 7.21 8.89 8.74
N CYS A 52 7.35 7.69 9.32
CA CYS A 52 8.32 7.45 10.38
C CYS A 52 9.76 7.33 9.88
N VAL A 53 9.99 6.82 8.66
CA VAL A 53 11.36 6.61 8.14
C VAL A 53 12.09 7.94 7.89
N PRO A 54 11.50 8.97 7.25
CA PRO A 54 12.14 10.28 7.09
C PRO A 54 12.35 10.98 8.43
N LEU A 55 11.37 10.90 9.34
CA LEU A 55 11.47 11.50 10.68
C LEU A 55 12.64 10.91 11.47
N PHE A 56 12.81 9.59 11.47
CA PHE A 56 13.94 8.94 12.14
C PHE A 56 15.30 9.32 11.52
N LEU A 57 15.39 9.40 10.20
CA LEU A 57 16.63 9.80 9.51
C LEU A 57 16.99 11.25 9.81
N ILE A 58 16.00 12.15 9.83
CA ILE A 58 16.21 13.56 10.18
C ILE A 58 16.63 13.69 11.64
N PHE A 59 15.93 13.03 12.58
CA PHE A 59 16.27 13.07 14.01
C PHE A 59 17.66 12.47 14.31
N ALA A 60 17.98 11.32 13.74
CA ALA A 60 19.29 10.68 13.91
C ALA A 60 20.42 11.54 13.33
N GLY A 61 20.19 12.16 12.17
CA GLY A 61 21.12 13.13 11.59
C GLY A 61 21.30 14.38 12.48
N PHE A 62 20.20 14.92 13.02
CA PHE A 62 20.23 16.09 13.90
C PHE A 62 20.98 15.82 15.21
N SER A 63 20.77 14.65 15.82
CA SER A 63 21.48 14.27 17.06
C SER A 63 22.99 14.14 16.84
N ALA A 64 23.43 13.63 15.68
CA ALA A 64 24.85 13.49 15.36
C ALA A 64 25.54 14.85 15.15
N ILE A 65 24.83 15.83 14.57
CA ILE A 65 25.34 17.19 14.36
C ILE A 65 25.47 17.93 15.70
N ILE A 66 24.45 17.84 16.57
CA ILE A 66 24.48 18.47 17.90
C ILE A 66 25.60 17.88 18.77
N ALA A 67 25.79 16.56 18.73
CA ALA A 67 26.88 15.89 19.45
C ALA A 67 28.29 16.26 18.96
N SER A 68 28.41 16.81 17.75
CA SER A 68 29.69 17.30 17.21
C SER A 68 30.02 18.74 17.63
N PHE A 69 29.04 19.47 18.19
CA PHE A 69 29.16 20.87 18.61
C PHE A 69 29.22 21.04 20.14
N ILE A 70 29.11 19.94 20.90
CA ILE A 70 29.29 19.84 22.36
C ILE A 70 30.65 19.19 22.64
#